data_AF-A0A817PKE8-F1
#
_entry.id   AF-A0A817PKE8-F1
#
_cell.length_a   1.000
_cell.length_b   1.000
_cell.length_c   1.000
_cell.angle_alpha   90.00
_cell.angle_beta   90.00
_cell.angle_gamma   90.00
#
_symmetry.space_group_name_H-M   'P 1'
#
loop_
_entity.id
_entity.type
_entity.pdbx_description
1 polymer ?
#
loop_
_entity_poly.entity_id
_entity_poly.type
_entity_poly.pdbx_seq_one_letter_code
_entity_poly.pdbx_strand_id
1 'polypeptide(L)'
;MTKEEYNLLKCRISIEESSPTSFELPKEKFLKTIKDQSIRRKLHDQYINIAQQAKKDMIQLCFTTAQAQMDRYQKEFNTKLKQFKLNQQSLPNDKKFNCNMINLIEQNWKNISEGVKCVYKYKFDLVRLNSVHN
;
A
#
# COMPACT_ATOMS: atom_id res chain seq x y z
N MET A 1 19.20 0.14 -32.38
CA MET A 1 19.85 -0.24 -31.11
C MET A 1 21.30 -0.53 -31.40
N THR A 2 22.21 0.26 -30.84
CA THR A 2 23.65 0.13 -31.09
C THR A 2 24.21 -1.05 -30.29
N LYS A 3 25.37 -1.56 -30.72
CA LYS A 3 26.06 -2.68 -30.04
C LYS A 3 26.40 -2.34 -28.57
N GLU A 4 26.58 -1.06 -28.28
CA GLU A 4 26.83 -0.53 -26.94
C GLU A 4 25.58 -0.57 -26.06
N GLU A 5 24.41 -0.18 -26.61
CA GLU A 5 23.12 -0.27 -25.91
C GLU A 5 22.77 -1.72 -25.57
N TYR A 6 23.04 -2.66 -26.49
CA TYR A 6 22.80 -4.09 -26.26
C TYR A 6 23.68 -4.67 -25.14
N ASN A 7 24.97 -4.28 -25.10
CA ASN A 7 25.89 -4.74 -24.06
C ASN A 7 25.55 -4.15 -22.68
N LEU A 8 25.10 -2.89 -22.62
CA LEU A 8 24.61 -2.26 -21.40
C LEU A 8 23.37 -2.97 -20.85
N LEU A 9 22.44 -3.35 -21.73
CA LEU A 9 21.24 -4.08 -21.35
C LEU A 9 21.58 -5.48 -20.80
N LYS A 10 22.52 -6.19 -21.45
CA LYS A 10 22.97 -7.53 -21.05
C LYS A 10 23.61 -7.53 -19.65
N CYS A 11 24.45 -6.54 -19.37
CA CYS A 11 25.04 -6.36 -18.03
C CYS A 11 23.99 -6.07 -16.96
N ARG A 12 22.90 -5.36 -17.30
CA ARG A 12 21.83 -5.01 -16.36
C ARG A 12 21.00 -6.23 -15.97
N ILE A 13 20.66 -7.06 -16.96
CA ILE A 13 19.92 -8.32 -16.76
C ILE A 13 20.74 -9.29 -15.90
N SER A 14 22.04 -9.44 -16.17
CA SER A 14 22.90 -10.34 -15.38
C SER A 14 23.12 -9.90 -13.92
N ILE A 15 22.87 -8.64 -13.59
CA ILE A 15 22.94 -8.13 -12.20
C ILE A 15 21.62 -8.36 -11.45
N GLU A 16 20.48 -8.35 -12.16
CA GLU A 16 19.16 -8.61 -11.57
C GLU A 16 18.89 -10.10 -11.28
N GLU A 17 19.57 -11.01 -11.98
CA GLU A 17 19.39 -12.47 -11.78
C GLU A 17 20.09 -13.02 -10.52
N SER A 18 20.97 -12.25 -9.86
CA SER A 18 21.62 -12.65 -8.61
C SER A 18 20.99 -11.99 -7.38
N SER A 19 20.00 -12.66 -6.79
CA SER A 19 19.34 -12.40 -5.50
C SER A 19 18.14 -11.43 -5.49
N PRO A 20 16.93 -11.94 -5.14
CA PRO A 20 15.74 -11.13 -4.92
C PRO A 20 15.61 -10.82 -3.43
N THR A 21 16.29 -9.81 -2.89
CA THR A 21 15.88 -9.21 -1.60
C THR A 21 16.64 -7.93 -1.30
N SER A 22 15.96 -6.81 -1.52
CA SER A 22 15.95 -5.58 -0.72
C SER A 22 15.81 -4.37 -1.64
N PHE A 23 14.93 -3.45 -1.27
CA PHE A 23 14.91 -2.08 -1.78
C PHE A 23 16.11 -1.30 -1.21
N GLU A 24 17.28 -1.92 -1.07
CA GLU A 24 18.50 -1.21 -0.76
C GLU A 24 18.96 -0.53 -2.04
N LEU A 25 18.85 0.80 -2.06
CA LEU A 25 19.49 1.66 -3.04
C LEU A 25 20.93 1.16 -3.22
N PRO A 26 21.38 0.84 -4.45
CA PRO A 26 22.75 0.40 -4.69
C PRO A 26 23.70 1.43 -4.08
N LYS A 27 24.49 1.01 -3.09
CA LYS A 27 25.50 1.87 -2.45
C LYS A 27 26.31 2.57 -3.54
N GLU A 28 26.10 3.89 -3.61
CA GLU A 28 26.72 4.90 -4.46
C GLU A 28 27.89 4.41 -5.33
N LYS A 29 27.59 3.75 -6.45
CA LYS A 29 28.51 3.80 -7.59
C LYS A 29 28.34 5.17 -8.20
N PHE A 30 29.04 6.16 -7.62
CA PHE A 30 29.15 7.51 -8.17
C PHE A 30 29.30 7.42 -9.69
N LEU A 31 28.57 8.29 -10.40
CA LEU A 31 28.60 8.51 -11.85
C LEU A 31 29.99 8.99 -12.32
N LYS A 32 31.07 8.28 -11.98
CA LYS A 32 32.47 8.64 -12.25
C LYS A 32 32.77 8.71 -13.75
N THR A 33 31.86 8.24 -14.60
CA THR A 33 31.91 8.31 -16.07
C THR A 33 31.60 9.69 -16.63
N ILE A 34 30.86 10.56 -15.93
CA ILE A 34 30.62 11.94 -16.37
C ILE A 34 31.76 12.81 -15.84
N LYS A 35 32.55 13.43 -16.72
CA LYS A 35 33.74 14.21 -16.32
C LYS A 35 33.39 15.46 -15.49
N ASP A 36 32.26 16.10 -15.77
CA ASP A 36 31.83 17.33 -15.10
C ASP A 36 31.08 17.05 -13.79
N GLN A 37 31.63 17.55 -12.68
CA GLN A 37 31.06 17.40 -11.34
C GLN A 37 29.70 18.09 -11.18
N SER A 38 29.47 19.20 -11.87
CA SER A 38 28.21 19.96 -11.80
C SER A 38 27.05 19.15 -12.37
N ILE A 39 27.29 18.50 -13.52
CA ILE A 39 26.34 17.62 -14.20
C ILE A 39 26.05 16.38 -13.34
N ARG A 40 27.08 15.79 -12.72
CA ARG A 40 26.90 14.64 -11.80
C ARG A 40 26.00 14.98 -10.63
N ARG A 41 26.21 16.12 -9.96
CA ARG A 41 25.38 16.57 -8.84
C ARG A 41 23.95 16.80 -9.30
N LYS A 42 23.75 17.52 -10.42
CA LYS A 42 22.41 17.78 -10.96
C LYS A 42 21.64 16.49 -11.27
N LEU A 43 22.28 15.51 -11.90
CA LEU A 43 21.64 14.21 -12.21
C LEU A 43 21.36 13.40 -10.94
N HIS A 44 22.27 13.43 -9.97
CA HIS A 44 22.08 12.78 -8.68
C HIS A 44 20.86 13.36 -7.93
N ASP A 45 20.76 14.69 -7.86
CA ASP A 45 19.64 15.37 -7.21
C ASP A 45 18.32 15.10 -7.94
N GLN A 46 18.34 15.07 -9.27
CA GLN A 46 17.18 14.67 -10.07
C GLN A 46 16.75 13.23 -9.78
N TYR A 47 17.72 12.30 -9.67
CA TYR A 47 17.43 10.91 -9.33
C TYR A 47 16.82 10.77 -7.93
N ILE A 48 17.39 11.46 -6.93
CA ILE A 48 16.84 11.49 -5.57
C ILE A 48 15.40 11.99 -5.58
N ASN A 49 15.13 13.10 -6.28
CA ASN A 49 13.79 13.66 -6.37
C ASN A 49 12.79 12.69 -7.02
N ILE A 50 13.19 12.01 -8.11
CA ILE A 50 12.35 11.00 -8.77
C ILE A 50 12.09 9.82 -7.82
N ALA A 51 13.12 9.34 -7.10
CA ALA A 51 12.98 8.23 -6.17
C ALA A 51 12.05 8.58 -5.00
N GLN A 52 12.19 9.78 -4.43
CA GLN A 52 11.31 10.29 -3.37
C GLN A 52 9.86 10.44 -3.85
N GLN A 53 9.66 10.98 -5.05
CA GLN A 53 8.34 11.12 -5.65
C GLN A 53 7.68 9.76 -5.92
N ALA A 54 8.41 8.82 -6.52
CA ALA A 54 7.92 7.46 -6.77
C ALA A 54 7.53 6.74 -5.47
N LYS A 55 8.31 6.92 -4.40
CA LYS A 55 7.98 6.39 -3.07
C LYS A 55 6.67 6.98 -2.54
N LYS A 56 6.48 8.30 -2.67
CA LYS A 56 5.25 8.98 -2.26
C LYS A 56 4.03 8.47 -3.03
N ASP A 57 4.16 8.33 -4.34
CA ASP A 57 3.08 7.85 -5.21
C ASP A 57 2.68 6.40 -4.89
N MET A 58 3.66 5.53 -4.63
CA MET A 58 3.41 4.15 -4.21
C MET A 58 2.65 4.09 -2.88
N ILE A 59 3.03 4.90 -1.89
CA ILE A 59 2.32 4.98 -0.61
C ILE A 59 0.87 5.44 -0.82
N GLN A 60 0.66 6.45 -1.66
CA GLN A 60 -0.69 6.96 -1.95
C GLN A 60 -1.55 5.93 -2.69
N LEU A 61 -0.97 5.18 -3.62
CA LEU A 61 -1.64 4.09 -4.30
C LEU A 61 -2.06 2.99 -3.32
N CYS A 62 -1.15 2.54 -2.45
CA CYS A 62 -1.46 1.56 -1.40
C CYS A 62 -2.60 2.04 -0.50
N PHE A 63 -2.63 3.33 -0.12
CA PHE A 63 -3.71 3.92 0.67
C PHE A 63 -5.05 3.85 -0.06
N THR A 64 -5.07 4.30 -1.32
CA THR A 64 -6.29 4.34 -2.12
C THR A 64 -6.86 2.94 -2.32
N THR A 65 -6.00 1.95 -2.57
CA THR A 65 -6.42 0.54 -2.70
C THR A 65 -6.96 -0.03 -1.40
N ALA A 66 -6.31 0.23 -0.26
CA ALA A 66 -6.77 -0.23 1.04
C ALA A 66 -8.13 0.39 1.42
N GLN A 67 -8.30 1.68 1.18
CA GLN A 67 -9.57 2.38 1.41
C GLN A 67 -10.69 1.81 0.53
N ALA A 68 -10.42 1.59 -0.76
CA ALA A 68 -11.40 0.98 -1.66
C ALA A 68 -11.82 -0.43 -1.23
N GLN A 69 -10.90 -1.23 -0.71
CA GLN A 69 -11.22 -2.55 -0.15
C GLN A 69 -12.09 -2.45 1.11
N MET A 70 -11.78 -1.54 2.02
CA MET A 70 -12.62 -1.29 3.20
C MET A 70 -14.04 -0.91 2.82
N ASP A 71 -14.20 0.00 1.85
CA ASP A 71 -15.51 0.47 1.39
C ASP A 71 -16.31 -0.68 0.75
N ARG A 72 -15.63 -1.56 0.00
CA ARG A 72 -16.24 -2.77 -0.57
C ARG A 72 -16.76 -3.70 0.53
N TYR A 73 -15.95 -4.01 1.54
CA TYR A 73 -16.37 -4.88 2.64
C TYR A 73 -17.50 -4.27 3.47
N GLN A 74 -17.49 -2.94 3.69
CA GLN A 74 -18.57 -2.26 4.39
C GLN A 74 -19.90 -2.36 3.63
N LYS A 75 -19.88 -2.18 2.30
CA LYS A 75 -21.08 -2.37 1.46
C LYS A 75 -21.59 -3.80 1.51
N GLU A 76 -20.69 -4.78 1.44
CA GLU A 76 -21.04 -6.19 1.52
C GLU A 76 -21.68 -6.55 2.87
N PHE A 77 -21.09 -6.08 3.98
CA PHE A 77 -21.64 -6.25 5.31
C PHE A 77 -23.03 -5.65 5.44
N ASN A 78 -23.22 -4.39 5.02
CA ASN A 78 -24.53 -3.72 5.07
C ASN A 78 -25.59 -4.48 4.27
N THR A 79 -25.20 -5.05 3.12
CA THR A 79 -26.09 -5.83 2.26
C THR A 79 -26.51 -7.13 2.94
N LYS A 80 -25.53 -7.89 3.46
CA LYS A 80 -25.77 -9.13 4.20
C LYS A 80 -26.59 -8.91 5.46
N LEU A 81 -26.32 -7.84 6.20
CA LEU A 81 -27.07 -7.46 7.40
C LEU A 81 -28.51 -7.10 7.07
N LYS A 82 -28.75 -6.34 5.99
CA LYS A 82 -30.11 -6.02 5.53
C LYS A 82 -30.87 -7.29 5.14
N GLN A 83 -30.25 -8.17 4.37
CA GLN A 83 -30.85 -9.45 3.99
C GLN A 83 -31.13 -10.34 5.21
N PHE A 84 -30.21 -10.39 6.15
CA PHE A 84 -30.38 -11.11 7.41
C PHE A 84 -31.58 -10.57 8.21
N LYS A 85 -31.70 -9.24 8.37
CA LYS A 85 -32.86 -8.62 9.04
C LYS A 85 -34.18 -8.93 8.34
N LEU A 86 -34.22 -8.95 7.01
CA LEU A 86 -35.41 -9.33 6.24
C LEU A 86 -35.78 -10.80 6.48
N ASN A 87 -34.80 -11.71 6.46
CA ASN A 87 -35.02 -13.13 6.75
C ASN A 87 -35.51 -13.34 8.19
N GLN A 88 -35.07 -12.50 9.14
CA GLN A 88 -35.55 -12.53 10.51
C GLN A 88 -37.01 -12.11 10.64
N GLN A 89 -37.50 -11.21 9.79
CA GLN A 89 -38.90 -10.78 9.82
C GLN A 89 -39.86 -11.88 9.37
N SER A 90 -39.46 -12.73 8.44
CA SER A 90 -40.29 -13.83 7.89
C SER A 90 -40.26 -15.11 8.73
N LEU A 91 -39.32 -15.25 9.67
CA LEU A 91 -39.26 -16.40 10.57
C LEU A 91 -40.35 -16.33 11.66
N PRO A 92 -40.80 -17.47 12.20
CA PRO A 92 -41.65 -17.48 13.40
C PRO A 92 -40.84 -17.03 14.64
N ASN A 93 -41.51 -16.42 15.62
CA ASN A 93 -40.87 -15.69 16.73
C ASN A 93 -39.92 -16.54 17.59
N ASP A 94 -40.19 -17.84 17.73
CA ASP A 94 -39.38 -18.83 18.42
C ASP A 94 -38.01 -19.08 17.73
N LYS A 95 -37.92 -18.77 16.43
CA LYS A 95 -36.70 -18.92 15.62
C LYS A 95 -36.00 -17.58 15.33
N LYS A 96 -36.53 -16.47 15.84
CA LYS A 96 -35.92 -15.15 15.66
C LYS A 96 -34.77 -14.92 16.63
N PHE A 97 -33.71 -14.32 16.14
CA PHE A 97 -32.69 -13.75 17.01
C PHE A 97 -33.27 -12.55 17.75
N ASN A 98 -32.93 -12.44 19.03
CA ASN A 98 -33.24 -11.26 19.82
C ASN A 98 -32.52 -10.03 19.22
N CYS A 99 -33.17 -8.86 19.22
CA CYS A 99 -32.59 -7.59 18.83
C CYS A 99 -31.22 -7.33 19.46
N ASN A 100 -31.01 -7.75 20.70
CA ASN A 100 -29.71 -7.61 21.39
C ASN A 100 -28.58 -8.38 20.67
N MET A 101 -28.86 -9.56 20.11
CA MET A 101 -27.86 -10.32 19.35
C MET A 101 -27.53 -9.64 18.02
N ILE A 102 -28.52 -9.04 17.35
CA ILE A 102 -28.30 -8.27 16.12
C ILE A 102 -27.43 -7.05 16.41
N ASN A 103 -27.73 -6.32 17.49
CA ASN A 103 -26.95 -5.16 17.92
C ASN A 103 -25.50 -5.55 18.27
N LEU A 104 -25.28 -6.70 18.91
CA LEU A 104 -23.94 -7.21 19.20
C LEU A 104 -23.15 -7.52 17.92
N ILE A 105 -23.77 -8.08 16.89
CA ILE A 105 -23.12 -8.34 15.60
C ILE A 105 -22.69 -7.01 14.95
N GLU A 106 -23.57 -6.00 14.96
CA GLU A 106 -23.27 -4.68 14.42
C GLU A 106 -22.14 -3.97 15.18
N GLN A 107 -22.18 -4.02 16.52
CA GLN A 107 -21.12 -3.45 17.36
C GLN A 107 -19.78 -4.16 17.14
N ASN A 108 -19.79 -5.50 17.07
CA ASN A 108 -18.56 -6.26 16.88
C ASN A 108 -17.94 -5.97 15.50
N TRP A 109 -18.77 -5.87 14.45
CA TRP A 109 -18.30 -5.41 13.14
C TRP A 109 -17.68 -4.01 13.20
N LYS A 110 -18.34 -3.07 13.87
CA LYS A 110 -17.84 -1.70 14.01
C LYS A 110 -16.48 -1.67 14.72
N ASN A 111 -16.35 -2.39 15.82
CA ASN A 111 -15.10 -2.48 16.59
C ASN A 111 -13.96 -3.08 15.75
N ILE A 112 -14.23 -4.15 15.01
CA ILE A 112 -13.24 -4.75 14.10
C ILE A 112 -12.85 -3.74 13.01
N SER A 113 -13.82 -3.10 12.37
CA SER A 113 -13.58 -2.10 11.31
C SER A 113 -12.72 -0.93 11.82
N GLU A 114 -13.03 -0.40 13.00
CA GLU A 114 -12.25 0.66 13.64
C GLU A 114 -10.84 0.20 14.00
N GLY A 115 -10.68 -1.02 14.55
CA GLY A 115 -9.38 -1.60 14.84
C GLY A 115 -8.52 -1.74 13.58
N VAL A 116 -9.10 -2.23 12.48
CA VAL A 116 -8.40 -2.35 11.20
C VAL A 116 -8.01 -0.96 10.68
N LYS A 117 -8.93 0.03 10.67
CA LYS A 117 -8.62 1.42 10.31
C LYS A 117 -7.48 2.00 11.13
N CYS A 118 -7.48 1.72 12.43
CA CYS A 118 -6.44 2.15 13.36
C CYS A 118 -5.07 1.57 12.97
N VAL A 119 -4.97 0.27 12.68
CA VAL A 119 -3.72 -0.36 12.22
C VAL A 119 -3.20 0.27 10.93
N TYR A 120 -4.08 0.54 9.96
CA TYR A 120 -3.69 1.23 8.73
C TYR A 120 -3.20 2.66 8.99
N LYS A 121 -3.88 3.40 9.87
CA LYS A 121 -3.47 4.75 10.28
C LYS A 121 -2.10 4.75 10.99
N TYR A 122 -1.88 3.83 11.93
CA TYR A 122 -0.61 3.73 12.65
C TYR A 122 0.56 3.34 11.75
N LYS A 123 0.39 2.33 10.87
CA LYS A 123 1.43 1.99 9.88
C LYS A 123 1.76 3.18 8.99
N PHE A 124 0.78 4.03 8.69
CA PHE A 124 0.95 5.22 7.88
C PHE A 124 1.68 6.35 8.63
N ASP A 125 1.30 6.64 9.87
CA ASP A 125 1.97 7.66 10.70
C ASP A 125 3.45 7.28 10.91
N LEU A 126 3.76 5.98 11.04
CA LEU A 126 5.14 5.48 11.11
C LEU A 126 5.93 5.73 9.82
N VAL A 127 5.32 5.49 8.66
CA VAL A 127 5.94 5.75 7.34
C VAL A 127 6.16 7.24 7.11
N ARG A 128 5.22 8.09 7.57
CA ARG A 128 5.33 9.56 7.48
C ARG A 128 6.42 10.10 8.39
N LEU A 129 6.51 9.64 9.65
CA LEU A 129 7.57 10.02 10.59
C LEU A 129 8.96 9.63 10.06
N ASN A 130 9.10 8.44 9.48
CA ASN A 130 10.35 7.97 8.88
C ASN A 130 10.72 8.67 7.55
N SER A 131 9.84 9.51 6.99
CA SER A 131 10.11 10.33 5.81
C SER A 131 10.53 11.78 6.14
N VAL A 132 10.39 12.20 7.40
CA VAL A 132 10.78 13.54 7.90
C VAL A 132 12.19 13.52 8.52
N HIS A 133 12.79 12.34 8.71
CA HIS A 133 14.10 12.16 9.36
C HIS A 133 15.19 11.58 8.45
N ASN A 134 14.94 11.50 7.14
CA ASN A 134 15.92 11.17 6.09
C ASN A 134 15.85 12.23 5.00
#